data_AF-A0A4R0SCJ2-F1
#
_entry.id   AF-A0A4R0SCJ2-F1
#
_cell.length_a   1.000
_cell.length_b   1.000
_cell.length_c   1.000
_cell.angle_alpha   90.00
_cell.angle_beta   90.00
_cell.angle_gamma   90.00
#
_symmetry.space_group_name_H-M   'P 1'
#
loop_
_entity.id
_entity.type
_entity.pdbx_description
1 polymer ?
#
loop_
_entity_poly.entity_id
_entity_poly.type
_entity_poly.pdbx_seq_one_letter_code
_entity_poly.pdbx_strand_id
1 'polypeptide(L)'
;MVDYDAAVAAVQDPNADPILLAKIAYENPEFGANVAVNPRCYPGLKRWIAEFGDDRARETLAQYGFTAEAFGGPVQDQKATAQAAQQPAAQAAFEEPVATNPYGFTAEQALTTTDQMQIAQIAQYAPELRACIARNPNTYPALIEWLGQLGDPAINAALASRQ
;
A
#
# COMPACT_ATOMS: atom_id res chain seq x y z
N MET A 1 -15.81 13.65 -8.48
CA MET A 1 -16.91 13.52 -9.44
C MET A 1 -16.35 12.91 -10.70
N VAL A 2 -16.49 11.60 -10.87
CA VAL A 2 -16.27 10.94 -12.16
C VAL A 2 -17.46 11.29 -13.05
N ASP A 3 -17.20 11.70 -14.29
CA ASP A 3 -18.26 11.93 -15.27
C ASP A 3 -19.06 10.64 -15.48
N TYR A 4 -20.40 10.75 -15.48
CA TYR A 4 -21.29 9.60 -15.62
C TYR A 4 -20.99 8.77 -16.89
N ASP A 5 -20.67 9.44 -17.99
CA ASP A 5 -20.27 8.78 -19.25
C ASP A 5 -18.96 7.98 -19.10
N ALA A 6 -17.97 8.56 -18.42
CA ALA A 6 -16.71 7.88 -18.13
C ALA A 6 -16.90 6.70 -17.16
N ALA A 7 -17.86 6.81 -16.23
CA ALA A 7 -18.22 5.72 -15.34
C ALA A 7 -18.84 4.55 -16.12
N VAL A 8 -19.77 4.82 -17.05
CA VAL A 8 -20.37 3.79 -17.93
C VAL A 8 -19.30 3.08 -18.74
N ALA A 9 -18.38 3.84 -19.37
CA ALA A 9 -17.30 3.27 -20.16
C ALA A 9 -16.38 2.37 -19.32
N ALA A 10 -16.01 2.81 -18.11
CA ALA A 10 -15.14 2.06 -17.24
C ALA A 10 -15.79 0.78 -16.69
N VAL A 11 -17.08 0.79 -16.32
CA VAL A 11 -17.71 -0.44 -15.81
C VAL A 11 -17.93 -1.50 -16.88
N GLN A 12 -18.05 -1.08 -18.13
CA GLN A 12 -18.18 -1.97 -19.30
C GLN A 12 -16.81 -2.47 -19.81
N ASP A 13 -15.72 -1.76 -19.52
CA ASP A 13 -14.40 -2.14 -20.00
C ASP A 13 -13.84 -3.34 -19.20
N PRO A 14 -13.52 -4.47 -19.87
CA PRO A 14 -12.98 -5.67 -19.20
C PRO A 14 -11.53 -5.50 -18.71
N ASN A 15 -10.86 -4.40 -19.08
CA ASN A 15 -9.52 -4.05 -18.64
C ASN A 15 -9.48 -2.79 -17.77
N ALA A 16 -10.64 -2.36 -17.28
CA ALA A 16 -10.78 -1.13 -16.52
C ALA A 16 -9.86 -1.12 -15.31
N ASP A 17 -9.40 0.07 -14.96
CA ASP A 17 -8.58 0.22 -13.79
C ASP A 17 -9.39 -0.14 -12.52
N PRO A 18 -8.92 -1.08 -11.68
CA PRO A 18 -9.65 -1.54 -10.52
C PRO A 18 -9.89 -0.44 -9.48
N ILE A 19 -9.02 0.58 -9.43
CA ILE A 19 -9.19 1.75 -8.55
C ILE A 19 -10.29 2.65 -9.10
N LEU A 20 -10.35 2.82 -10.43
CA LEU A 20 -11.45 3.54 -11.07
C LEU A 20 -12.80 2.86 -10.83
N LEU A 21 -12.87 1.53 -10.92
CA LEU A 21 -14.08 0.76 -10.62
C LEU A 21 -14.55 0.94 -9.16
N ALA A 22 -13.61 0.91 -8.21
CA ALA A 22 -13.92 1.15 -6.80
C ALA A 22 -14.45 2.57 -6.57
N LYS A 23 -13.84 3.56 -7.22
CA LYS A 23 -14.27 4.96 -7.17
C LYS A 23 -15.68 5.13 -7.76
N ILE A 24 -15.97 4.48 -8.88
CA ILE A 24 -17.30 4.49 -9.50
C ILE A 24 -18.32 3.84 -8.57
N ALA A 25 -18.03 2.68 -7.99
CA ALA A 25 -18.94 2.01 -7.06
C ALA A 25 -19.25 2.85 -5.81
N TYR A 26 -18.27 3.65 -5.34
CA TYR A 26 -18.43 4.54 -4.20
C TYR A 26 -19.18 5.84 -4.52
N GLU A 27 -18.83 6.51 -5.62
CA GLU A 27 -19.47 7.78 -6.03
C GLU A 27 -20.84 7.55 -6.67
N ASN A 28 -21.07 6.38 -7.26
CA ASN A 28 -22.27 6.04 -8.02
C ASN A 28 -22.70 4.58 -7.68
N PRO A 29 -23.44 4.37 -6.58
CA PRO A 29 -23.83 3.03 -6.12
C PRO A 29 -24.68 2.26 -7.15
N GLU A 30 -25.39 2.96 -8.05
CA GLU A 30 -26.15 2.38 -9.16
C GLU A 30 -25.29 1.53 -10.11
N PHE A 31 -23.99 1.85 -10.24
CA PHE A 31 -23.06 1.09 -11.07
C PHE A 31 -22.51 -0.16 -10.38
N GLY A 32 -22.81 -0.38 -9.09
CA GLY A 32 -22.31 -1.51 -8.33
C GLY A 32 -22.56 -2.87 -8.99
N ALA A 33 -23.71 -3.06 -9.66
CA ALA A 33 -24.03 -4.31 -10.35
C ALA A 33 -23.12 -4.57 -11.56
N ASN A 34 -22.81 -3.52 -12.33
CA ASN A 34 -21.90 -3.63 -13.48
C ASN A 34 -20.45 -3.79 -13.01
N VAL A 35 -20.08 -3.13 -11.91
CA VAL A 35 -18.76 -3.32 -11.28
C VAL A 35 -18.61 -4.74 -10.75
N ALA A 36 -19.64 -5.31 -10.12
CA ALA A 36 -19.61 -6.66 -9.55
C ALA A 36 -19.28 -7.76 -10.58
N VAL A 37 -19.77 -7.61 -11.81
CA VAL A 37 -19.54 -8.56 -12.91
C VAL A 37 -18.27 -8.28 -13.71
N ASN A 38 -17.63 -7.12 -13.48
CA ASN A 38 -16.41 -6.77 -14.18
C ASN A 38 -15.26 -7.70 -13.73
N PRO A 39 -14.47 -8.29 -14.66
CA PRO A 39 -13.37 -9.20 -14.32
C PRO A 39 -12.25 -8.52 -13.50
N ARG A 40 -12.12 -7.19 -13.59
CA ARG A 40 -11.16 -6.40 -12.81
C ARG A 40 -11.67 -6.07 -11.41
N CYS A 41 -12.92 -6.39 -11.09
CA CYS A 41 -13.48 -6.25 -9.76
C CYS A 41 -12.85 -7.26 -8.80
N TYR A 42 -12.05 -6.75 -7.87
CA TYR A 42 -11.32 -7.57 -6.92
C TYR A 42 -12.22 -8.04 -5.75
N PRO A 43 -11.86 -9.12 -5.04
CA PRO A 43 -12.72 -9.71 -4.01
C PRO A 43 -13.15 -8.75 -2.89
N GLY A 44 -12.29 -7.81 -2.48
CA GLY A 44 -12.62 -6.79 -1.49
C GLY A 44 -13.75 -5.85 -1.95
N LEU A 45 -13.72 -5.44 -3.22
CA LEU A 45 -14.78 -4.62 -3.81
C LEU A 45 -16.09 -5.40 -3.96
N LYS A 46 -16.04 -6.68 -4.32
CA LYS A 46 -17.22 -7.55 -4.34
C LYS A 46 -17.87 -7.67 -2.96
N ARG A 47 -17.08 -7.81 -1.90
CA ARG A 47 -17.59 -7.83 -0.52
C ARG A 47 -18.25 -6.51 -0.15
N TRP A 48 -17.58 -5.39 -0.47
CA TRP A 48 -18.13 -4.07 -0.25
C TRP A 48 -19.44 -3.87 -1.01
N ILE A 49 -19.54 -4.28 -2.27
CA ILE A 49 -20.77 -4.21 -3.08
C ILE A 49 -21.85 -5.15 -2.52
N ALA A 50 -21.49 -6.35 -2.05
CA ALA A 50 -22.43 -7.28 -1.44
C ALA A 50 -23.04 -6.75 -0.13
N GLU A 51 -22.40 -5.76 0.50
CA GLU A 51 -22.82 -5.22 1.78
C GLU A 51 -23.40 -3.80 1.68
N PHE A 52 -22.67 -2.89 1.04
CA PHE A 52 -22.99 -1.47 0.89
C PHE A 52 -23.50 -1.11 -0.51
N GLY A 53 -23.41 -2.01 -1.47
CA GLY A 53 -23.91 -1.78 -2.82
C GLY A 53 -25.44 -1.85 -2.91
N ASP A 54 -25.95 -1.43 -4.07
CA ASP A 54 -27.38 -1.46 -4.37
C ASP A 54 -27.96 -2.89 -4.38
N ASP A 55 -29.27 -3.04 -4.17
CA ASP A 55 -29.97 -4.33 -4.12
C ASP A 55 -29.68 -5.18 -5.36
N ARG A 56 -29.67 -4.54 -6.54
CA ARG A 56 -29.33 -5.18 -7.82
C ARG A 56 -27.91 -5.74 -7.83
N ALA A 57 -26.97 -5.04 -7.23
CA ALA A 57 -25.56 -5.44 -7.19
C ALA A 57 -25.34 -6.63 -6.27
N ARG A 58 -26.04 -6.64 -5.14
CA ARG A 58 -26.06 -7.74 -4.18
C ARG A 58 -26.67 -8.99 -4.80
N GLU A 59 -27.81 -8.84 -5.49
CA GLU A 59 -28.45 -9.95 -6.21
C GLU A 59 -27.51 -10.53 -7.27
N THR A 60 -26.84 -9.66 -8.03
CA THR A 60 -25.88 -10.07 -9.05
C THR A 60 -24.76 -10.92 -8.43
N LEU A 61 -24.15 -10.46 -7.34
CA LEU A 61 -23.10 -11.22 -6.66
C LEU A 61 -23.61 -12.52 -6.03
N ALA A 62 -24.83 -12.53 -5.50
CA ALA A 62 -25.47 -13.72 -4.96
C ALA A 62 -25.69 -14.79 -6.05
N GLN A 63 -26.04 -14.41 -7.28
CA GLN A 63 -26.16 -15.33 -8.41
C GLN A 63 -24.82 -16.01 -8.75
N TYR A 64 -23.70 -15.32 -8.55
CA TYR A 64 -22.35 -15.88 -8.73
C TYR A 64 -21.81 -16.60 -7.48
N GLY A 65 -22.59 -16.69 -6.40
CA GLY A 65 -22.17 -17.30 -5.13
C GLY A 65 -21.21 -16.44 -4.30
N PHE A 66 -21.08 -15.15 -4.61
CA PHE A 66 -20.27 -14.17 -3.86
C PHE A 66 -21.16 -13.40 -2.86
N THR A 67 -21.67 -14.05 -1.82
CA THR A 67 -22.49 -13.37 -0.80
C THR A 67 -21.64 -12.84 0.35
N ALA A 68 -22.05 -11.74 0.99
CA ALA A 68 -21.39 -11.20 2.18
C ALA A 68 -21.23 -12.27 3.28
N GLU A 69 -22.22 -13.17 3.39
CA GLU A 69 -22.24 -14.31 4.31
C GLU A 69 -21.16 -15.36 3.99
N ALA A 70 -20.91 -15.65 2.70
CA ALA A 70 -19.84 -16.56 2.27
C ALA A 70 -18.44 -16.02 2.61
N PHE A 71 -18.34 -14.70 2.77
CA PHE A 71 -17.11 -14.02 3.12
C PHE A 71 -16.92 -13.82 4.63
N GLY A 72 -17.92 -14.11 5.47
CA GLY A 72 -17.76 -14.26 6.91
C GLY A 72 -17.97 -12.99 7.75
N GLY A 73 -19.05 -13.02 8.55
CA GLY A 73 -19.20 -12.28 9.81
C GLY A 73 -19.65 -10.82 9.72
N PRO A 74 -20.30 -10.28 10.77
CA PRO A 74 -20.87 -8.93 10.76
C PRO A 74 -19.76 -7.89 10.58
N VAL A 75 -19.97 -6.98 9.62
CA VAL A 75 -19.05 -5.88 9.40
C VAL A 75 -19.22 -4.87 10.51
N GLN A 76 -18.25 -4.91 11.41
CA GLN A 76 -18.12 -3.91 12.45
C GLN A 76 -17.75 -2.60 11.77
N ASP A 77 -18.72 -1.67 11.75
CA ASP A 77 -18.62 -0.25 11.38
C ASP A 77 -17.24 0.35 11.72
N GLN A 78 -16.27 0.18 10.82
CA GLN A 78 -15.05 0.95 10.79
C GLN A 78 -15.28 2.05 9.77
N LYS A 79 -15.72 3.19 10.29
CA LYS A 79 -15.77 4.46 9.58
C LYS A 79 -14.50 4.64 8.74
N ALA A 80 -14.68 4.67 7.42
CA ALA A 80 -13.86 5.37 6.46
C ALA A 80 -12.33 5.26 6.68
N THR A 81 -11.75 4.11 6.37
CA THR A 81 -10.37 4.10 5.88
C THR A 81 -10.43 4.12 4.36
N ALA A 82 -10.25 5.32 3.80
CA ALA A 82 -9.90 5.55 2.40
C ALA A 82 -8.48 5.02 2.10
N GLN A 83 -8.26 3.73 2.38
CA GLN A 83 -7.00 2.99 2.24
C GLN A 83 -7.29 1.67 1.54
N ALA A 84 -7.76 1.73 0.29
CA ALA A 84 -7.84 0.56 -0.59
C ALA A 84 -7.24 0.84 -1.99
N ALA A 85 -6.38 1.86 -2.08
CA ALA A 85 -5.45 2.05 -3.20
C ALA A 85 -4.06 1.46 -2.87
N GLN A 86 -4.02 0.27 -2.28
CA GLN A 86 -2.78 -0.47 -2.10
C GLN A 86 -3.00 -1.91 -2.54
N GLN A 87 -2.65 -2.14 -3.81
CA GLN A 87 -2.18 -3.45 -4.25
C GLN A 87 -1.09 -3.93 -3.28
N PRO A 88 -1.05 -5.23 -2.98
CA PRO A 88 0.23 -5.91 -2.89
C PRO A 88 0.22 -7.00 -3.97
N ALA A 89 0.80 -6.70 -5.12
CA ALA A 89 1.39 -7.75 -5.93
C ALA A 89 2.63 -8.23 -5.16
N ALA A 90 2.49 -9.40 -4.54
CA ALA A 90 3.54 -10.31 -4.10
C ALA A 90 4.87 -9.68 -3.63
N GLN A 91 5.04 -9.64 -2.30
CA GLN A 91 6.31 -9.79 -1.57
C GLN A 91 5.87 -10.03 -0.11
N ALA A 92 5.79 -11.28 0.35
CA ALA A 92 6.88 -11.92 1.07
C ALA A 92 7.50 -11.00 2.15
N ALA A 93 7.01 -11.19 3.38
CA ALA A 93 7.69 -10.97 4.65
C ALA A 93 7.99 -9.52 5.12
N PHE A 94 7.65 -9.29 6.40
CA PHE A 94 8.03 -8.21 7.32
C PHE A 94 7.37 -6.82 7.16
N GLU A 95 6.59 -6.50 8.20
CA GLU A 95 6.30 -5.14 8.65
C GLU A 95 7.60 -4.36 8.92
N GLU A 96 7.93 -3.36 8.11
CA GLU A 96 8.84 -2.27 8.50
C GLU A 96 8.26 -0.91 8.01
N PRO A 97 8.39 0.15 8.82
CA PRO A 97 7.63 1.39 8.65
C PRO A 97 8.02 2.11 7.35
N VAL A 98 7.01 2.53 6.58
CA VAL A 98 7.18 3.41 5.42
C VAL A 98 7.88 4.69 5.87
N ALA A 99 9.17 4.82 5.57
CA ALA A 99 9.94 6.01 5.89
C ALA A 99 9.31 7.18 5.12
N THR A 100 8.86 8.20 5.86
CA THR A 100 8.28 9.46 5.37
C THR A 100 9.32 10.37 4.72
N ASN A 101 10.29 9.79 4.02
CA ASN A 101 11.38 10.54 3.43
C ASN A 101 10.95 11.05 2.04
N PRO A 102 10.98 12.38 1.78
CA PRO A 102 10.55 12.98 0.50
C PRO A 102 11.35 12.49 -0.72
N TYR A 103 12.51 11.85 -0.51
CA TYR A 103 13.34 11.29 -1.57
C TYR A 103 13.03 9.81 -1.90
N GLY A 104 12.11 9.16 -1.17
CA GLY A 104 11.68 7.78 -1.46
C GLY A 104 12.69 6.69 -1.09
N PHE A 105 13.75 7.01 -0.33
CA PHE A 105 14.67 6.01 0.18
C PHE A 105 14.00 5.15 1.28
N THR A 106 14.31 3.85 1.29
CA THR A 106 13.76 2.89 2.25
C THR A 106 14.83 2.38 3.23
N ALA A 107 14.40 1.89 4.39
CA ALA A 107 15.29 1.29 5.38
C ALA A 107 16.06 0.08 4.81
N GLU A 108 15.40 -0.76 4.02
CA GLU A 108 16.03 -1.87 3.32
C GLU A 108 17.10 -1.42 2.31
N GLN A 109 16.84 -0.34 1.55
CA GLN A 109 17.86 0.22 0.67
C GLN A 109 19.05 0.74 1.46
N ALA A 110 18.82 1.42 2.58
CA ALA A 110 19.89 1.87 3.46
C ALA A 110 20.73 0.70 4.00
N LEU A 111 20.12 -0.46 4.27
CA LEU A 111 20.76 -1.66 4.83
C LEU A 111 21.51 -2.51 3.79
N THR A 112 20.96 -2.63 2.58
CA THR A 112 21.43 -3.58 1.57
C THR A 112 22.25 -2.94 0.46
N THR A 113 22.19 -1.62 0.30
CA THR A 113 22.93 -0.93 -0.76
C THR A 113 24.43 -1.15 -0.61
N THR A 114 25.09 -1.45 -1.72
CA THR A 114 26.54 -1.56 -1.84
C THR A 114 27.17 -0.30 -2.43
N ASP A 115 26.35 0.61 -2.95
CA ASP A 115 26.81 1.82 -3.61
C ASP A 115 27.12 2.92 -2.59
N GLN A 116 28.39 3.32 -2.51
CA GLN A 116 28.83 4.31 -1.52
C GLN A 116 28.22 5.69 -1.74
N MET A 117 27.90 6.05 -2.98
CA MET A 117 27.29 7.34 -3.30
C MET A 117 25.84 7.36 -2.81
N GLN A 118 25.10 6.28 -3.01
CA GLN A 118 23.75 6.09 -2.47
C GLN A 118 23.74 6.06 -0.94
N ILE A 119 24.71 5.38 -0.31
CA ILE A 119 24.86 5.38 1.15
C ILE A 119 24.97 6.81 1.68
N ALA A 120 25.80 7.64 1.04
CA ALA A 120 25.98 9.04 1.42
C ALA A 120 24.71 9.87 1.16
N GLN A 121 24.03 9.65 0.03
CA GLN A 121 22.78 10.33 -0.30
C GLN A 121 21.68 10.01 0.72
N ILE A 122 21.50 8.74 1.07
CA ILE A 122 20.52 8.33 2.08
C ILE A 122 20.87 8.95 3.44
N ALA A 123 22.13 8.93 3.87
CA ALA A 123 22.52 9.55 5.14
C ALA A 123 22.29 11.07 5.16
N GLN A 124 22.43 11.75 4.02
CA GLN A 124 22.24 13.20 3.91
C GLN A 124 20.76 13.59 3.83
N TYR A 125 20.00 12.90 2.98
CA TYR A 125 18.60 13.23 2.68
C TYR A 125 17.60 12.59 3.63
N ALA A 126 17.94 11.45 4.23
CA ALA A 126 17.07 10.65 5.08
C ALA A 126 17.69 10.49 6.48
N PRO A 127 17.59 11.51 7.36
CA PRO A 127 18.12 11.42 8.71
C PRO A 127 17.50 10.26 9.50
N GLU A 128 16.25 9.89 9.21
CA GLU A 128 15.59 8.74 9.86
C GLU A 128 16.21 7.39 9.47
N LEU A 129 16.87 7.30 8.31
CA LEU A 129 17.50 6.08 7.83
C LEU A 129 18.96 5.95 8.23
N ARG A 130 19.52 6.94 8.94
CA ARG A 130 20.93 6.92 9.38
C ARG A 130 21.24 5.73 10.28
N ALA A 131 20.30 5.31 11.13
CA ALA A 131 20.47 4.11 11.95
C ALA A 131 20.55 2.83 11.08
N CYS A 132 19.83 2.80 9.97
CA CYS A 132 19.91 1.71 8.99
C CYS A 132 21.24 1.72 8.23
N ILE A 133 21.72 2.89 7.80
CA ILE A 133 23.06 3.05 7.20
C ILE A 133 24.15 2.58 8.18
N ALA A 134 24.03 2.97 9.45
CA ALA A 134 24.89 2.49 10.52
C ALA A 134 24.88 0.97 10.68
N ARG A 135 23.91 0.21 10.18
CA ARG A 135 23.93 -1.27 10.21
C ARG A 135 24.41 -1.91 8.91
N ASN A 136 24.49 -1.15 7.81
CA ASN A 136 24.88 -1.68 6.51
C ASN A 136 26.39 -2.02 6.45
N PRO A 137 26.78 -3.28 6.23
CA PRO A 137 28.18 -3.73 6.20
C PRO A 137 29.06 -3.00 5.16
N ASN A 138 28.45 -2.48 4.09
CA ASN A 138 29.13 -1.78 3.00
C ASN A 138 29.38 -0.29 3.30
N THR A 139 28.88 0.21 4.43
CA THR A 139 29.11 1.59 4.85
C THR A 139 30.59 1.82 5.16
N TYR A 140 31.15 2.86 4.54
CA TYR A 140 32.56 3.18 4.67
C TYR A 140 32.90 3.78 6.05
N PRO A 141 34.12 3.54 6.57
CA PRO A 141 34.48 3.87 7.95
C PRO A 141 34.34 5.35 8.29
N ALA A 142 34.63 6.26 7.35
CA ALA A 142 34.49 7.70 7.59
C ALA A 142 33.03 8.12 7.86
N LEU A 143 32.04 7.45 7.26
CA LEU A 143 30.63 7.73 7.55
C LEU A 143 30.19 7.10 8.87
N ILE A 144 30.72 5.93 9.21
CA ILE A 144 30.48 5.29 10.52
C ILE A 144 30.98 6.18 11.66
N GLU A 145 32.19 6.73 11.53
CA GLU A 145 32.76 7.67 12.50
C GLU A 145 31.89 8.92 12.63
N TRP A 146 31.47 9.50 11.50
CA TRP A 146 30.57 10.66 11.49
C TRP A 146 29.23 10.35 12.15
N LEU A 147 28.65 9.18 11.88
CA LEU A 147 27.40 8.73 12.49
C LEU A 147 27.52 8.55 14.01
N GLY A 148 28.62 8.01 14.50
CA GLY A 148 28.89 7.89 15.93
C GLY A 148 29.06 9.25 16.64
N GLN A 149 29.58 10.25 15.93
CA GLN A 149 29.72 11.62 16.46
C GLN A 149 28.39 12.38 16.58
N LEU A 150 27.32 11.94 15.89
CA LEU A 150 26.00 12.57 16.00
C LEU A 150 25.38 12.40 17.40
N GLY A 151 25.82 11.41 18.18
CA GLY A 151 25.33 11.17 19.54
C GLY A 151 23.90 10.62 19.62
N ASP A 152 23.32 10.18 18.51
CA ASP A 152 21.97 9.62 18.48
C ASP A 152 21.94 8.19 19.04
N PRO A 153 21.02 7.86 19.96
CA PRO A 153 20.98 6.55 20.60
C PRO A 153 20.61 5.41 19.63
N ALA A 154 19.77 5.66 18.64
CA ALA A 154 19.37 4.64 17.66
C ALA A 154 20.52 4.33 16.70
N ILE A 155 21.26 5.36 16.28
CA ILE A 155 22.48 5.21 15.46
C ILE A 155 23.57 4.48 16.25
N ASN A 156 23.79 4.85 17.52
CA ASN A 156 24.79 4.20 18.37
C ASN A 156 24.47 2.72 18.63
N ALA A 157 23.21 2.39 18.90
CA ALA A 157 22.77 0.99 19.03
C ALA A 157 22.98 0.19 17.74
N ALA A 158 22.68 0.82 16.59
CA ALA A 158 22.92 0.26 15.27
C ALA A 158 24.41 -0.01 15.00
N LEU A 159 25.29 0.94 15.31
CA LEU A 159 26.75 0.79 15.19
C LEU A 159 27.29 -0.30 16.12
N ALA A 160 26.82 -0.35 17.37
CA ALA A 160 27.19 -1.37 18.35
C ALA A 160 26.78 -2.78 17.91
N SER A 161 25.67 -2.90 17.18
CA SER A 161 25.18 -4.18 16.63
C SER A 161 26.04 -4.73 15.47
N ARG A 162 27.06 -3.99 15.00
CA ARG A 162 27.96 -4.42 13.91
C ARG A 162 29.25 -5.10 14.39
N GLN A 163 29.61 -4.93 15.68
CA GLN A 163 30.84 -5.49 16.26
C GLN A 163 30.75 -7.01 16.41
#